data_AF-A0A0M3BES2-F1
#
_entry.id   AF-A0A0M3BES2-F1
#
_cell.length_a   1.000
_cell.length_b   1.000
_cell.length_c   1.000
_cell.angle_alpha   90.00
_cell.angle_beta   90.00
_cell.angle_gamma   90.00
#
_symmetry.space_group_name_H-M   'P 1'
#
loop_
_entity.id
_entity.type
_entity.pdbx_description
1 polymer ?
#
loop_
_entity_poly.entity_id
_entity_poly.type
_entity_poly.pdbx_seq_one_letter_code
_entity_poly.pdbx_strand_id
1 'polypeptide(L)'
;MRKLTAVFLAGVLHSTAQAQAQDLMSQVVQSSFKRMALAYMCRDAIGISHYQAARIAAEGVLQTVGSSADEATLAVDELDKKFKADPRAKNPAADAGKCLEQMNEASHDLDVLLAKFRTQK
;
A
#
# COMPACT_ATOMS: atom_id res chain seq x y z
N MET A 1 6.59 55.43 -19.80
CA MET A 1 6.08 54.11 -20.19
C MET A 1 6.82 53.04 -19.40
N ARG A 2 6.19 52.42 -18.39
CA ARG A 2 6.74 51.26 -17.65
C ARG A 2 5.77 50.10 -17.84
N LYS A 3 6.16 49.09 -18.63
CA LYS A 3 5.46 47.81 -18.67
C LYS A 3 6.12 46.90 -17.63
N LEU A 4 5.40 46.69 -16.54
CA LEU A 4 5.66 45.64 -15.57
C LEU A 4 5.06 44.32 -16.06
N THR A 5 5.49 43.25 -15.40
CA THR A 5 4.81 41.96 -15.23
C THR A 5 4.78 41.02 -16.43
N ALA A 6 5.60 39.97 -16.37
CA ALA A 6 5.13 38.62 -16.03
C ALA A 6 6.26 37.62 -16.32
N VAL A 7 7.07 37.30 -15.31
CA VAL A 7 7.95 36.14 -15.38
C VAL A 7 7.78 35.35 -14.08
N PHE A 8 7.71 34.03 -14.20
CA PHE A 8 7.74 33.01 -13.15
C PHE A 8 6.45 32.70 -12.40
N LEU A 9 5.56 31.91 -13.02
CA LEU A 9 4.58 31.07 -12.27
C LEU A 9 4.51 29.61 -12.76
N ALA A 10 5.15 29.25 -13.89
CA ALA A 10 5.07 27.90 -14.45
C ALA A 10 6.00 26.86 -13.78
N GLY A 11 7.05 27.30 -13.08
CA GLY A 11 8.08 26.42 -12.51
C GLY A 11 7.72 25.76 -11.17
N VAL A 12 6.77 26.31 -10.41
CA VAL A 12 6.44 25.81 -9.05
C VAL A 12 5.35 24.72 -9.09
N LEU A 13 4.48 24.73 -10.11
CA LEU A 13 3.33 23.83 -10.22
C LEU A 13 3.71 22.40 -10.63
N HIS A 14 4.82 22.21 -11.37
CA HIS A 14 5.24 20.89 -11.81
C HIS A 14 5.89 20.07 -10.67
N SER A 15 6.63 20.73 -9.78
CA SER A 15 7.33 20.08 -8.68
C SER A 15 6.37 19.55 -7.59
N THR A 16 5.23 20.22 -7.38
CA THR A 16 4.25 19.81 -6.37
C THR A 16 3.41 18.62 -6.82
N ALA A 17 3.00 18.57 -8.09
CA ALA A 17 2.20 17.47 -8.62
C ALA A 17 2.98 16.13 -8.62
N GLN A 18 4.26 16.15 -9.00
CA GLN A 18 5.09 14.95 -8.99
C GLN A 18 5.35 14.44 -7.56
N ALA A 19 5.60 15.34 -6.61
CA ALA A 19 5.77 14.98 -5.20
C ALA A 19 4.48 14.38 -4.61
N GLN A 20 3.31 14.93 -4.95
CA GLN A 20 2.02 14.40 -4.52
C GLN A 20 1.74 13.01 -5.11
N ALA A 21 2.08 12.78 -6.38
CA ALA A 21 1.92 11.48 -7.01
C ALA A 21 2.84 10.42 -6.37
N GLN A 22 4.09 10.78 -6.05
CA GLN A 22 5.03 9.90 -5.34
C GLN A 22 4.56 9.58 -3.92
N ASP A 23 4.03 10.57 -3.20
CA ASP A 23 3.48 10.37 -1.86
C ASP A 23 2.27 9.42 -1.88
N LEU A 24 1.34 9.63 -2.81
CA LEU A 24 0.17 8.77 -2.96
C LEU A 24 0.54 7.33 -3.35
N MET A 25 1.52 7.17 -4.24
CA MET A 25 2.09 5.85 -4.58
C MET A 25 2.64 5.15 -3.33
N SER A 26 3.43 5.87 -2.53
CA SER A 26 4.00 5.36 -1.28
C SER A 26 2.89 4.95 -0.31
N GLN A 27 1.84 5.77 -0.14
CA GLN A 27 0.69 5.45 0.72
C GLN A 27 -0.05 4.19 0.27
N VAL A 28 -0.29 4.04 -1.03
CA VAL A 28 -0.93 2.83 -1.60
C VAL A 28 -0.12 1.57 -1.28
N VAL A 29 1.19 1.60 -1.52
CA VAL A 29 2.08 0.46 -1.26
C VAL A 29 2.15 0.15 0.24
N GLN A 30 2.35 1.16 1.09
CA GLN A 30 2.41 0.98 2.53
C GLN A 30 1.11 0.43 3.10
N SER A 31 -0.05 0.91 2.64
CA SER A 31 -1.36 0.42 3.07
C SER A 31 -1.56 -1.05 2.67
N SER A 32 -1.14 -1.41 1.45
CA SER A 32 -1.18 -2.79 0.97
C SER A 32 -0.30 -3.73 1.81
N PHE A 33 0.93 -3.30 2.12
CA PHE A 33 1.84 -4.07 2.98
C PHE A 33 1.35 -4.16 4.42
N LYS A 34 0.73 -3.11 4.97
CA LYS A 34 0.08 -3.14 6.27
C LYS A 34 -1.05 -4.17 6.31
N ARG A 35 -1.89 -4.21 5.27
CA ARG A 35 -2.96 -5.22 5.13
C ARG A 35 -2.39 -6.64 5.07
N MET A 36 -1.31 -6.85 4.32
CA MET A 36 -0.62 -8.15 4.27
C MET A 36 -0.04 -8.55 5.63
N ALA A 37 0.58 -7.61 6.35
CA ALA A 37 1.12 -7.83 7.69
C ALA A 37 0.01 -8.22 8.68
N LEU A 38 -1.11 -7.50 8.66
CA LEU A 38 -2.26 -7.79 9.50
C LEU A 38 -2.84 -9.17 9.20
N ALA A 39 -3.01 -9.52 7.92
CA ALA A 39 -3.48 -10.84 7.51
C ALA A 39 -2.55 -11.95 7.99
N TYR A 40 -1.23 -11.72 7.93
CA TYR A 40 -0.25 -12.65 8.47
C TYR A 40 -0.39 -12.81 9.99
N MET A 41 -0.51 -11.71 10.73
CA MET A 41 -0.68 -11.73 12.20
C MET A 41 -1.96 -12.44 12.62
N CYS A 42 -3.03 -12.31 11.83
CA CYS A 42 -4.34 -12.89 12.09
C CYS A 42 -4.52 -14.30 11.50
N ARG A 43 -3.53 -14.84 10.77
CA ARG A 43 -3.68 -16.09 9.99
C ARG A 43 -4.14 -17.31 10.81
N ASP A 44 -3.76 -17.37 12.09
CA ASP A 44 -4.12 -18.48 12.98
C ASP A 44 -5.58 -18.35 13.46
N ALA A 45 -6.13 -17.13 13.49
CA ALA A 45 -7.50 -16.84 13.92
C ALA A 45 -8.52 -16.86 12.77
N ILE A 46 -8.16 -16.31 11.60
CA ILE A 46 -9.07 -16.19 10.44
C ILE A 46 -8.75 -17.16 9.31
N GLY A 47 -7.61 -17.86 9.37
CA GLY A 47 -7.17 -18.83 8.38
C GLY A 47 -6.14 -18.29 7.39
N ILE A 48 -5.27 -19.20 6.92
CA ILE A 48 -4.14 -18.89 6.03
C ILE A 48 -4.54 -18.33 4.66
N SER A 49 -5.76 -18.63 4.20
CA SER A 49 -6.29 -18.15 2.92
C SER A 49 -6.38 -16.61 2.86
N HIS A 50 -6.72 -15.96 3.96
CA HIS A 50 -6.74 -14.49 4.03
C HIS A 50 -5.35 -13.89 3.86
N TYR A 51 -4.32 -14.53 4.42
CA TYR A 51 -2.93 -14.12 4.21
C TYR A 51 -2.51 -14.29 2.75
N GLN A 52 -2.80 -15.44 2.13
CA GLN A 52 -2.48 -15.68 0.72
C GLN A 52 -3.18 -14.68 -0.21
N ALA A 53 -4.45 -14.35 0.06
CA ALA A 53 -5.18 -13.34 -0.69
C ALA A 53 -4.57 -11.94 -0.53
N ALA A 54 -4.19 -11.55 0.69
CA ALA A 54 -3.53 -10.26 0.94
C ALA A 54 -2.16 -10.17 0.26
N ARG A 55 -1.42 -11.29 0.20
CA ARG A 55 -0.15 -11.38 -0.51
C ARG A 55 -0.32 -11.16 -2.02
N ILE A 56 -1.24 -11.88 -2.66
CA ILE A 56 -1.54 -11.70 -4.10
C ILE A 56 -1.99 -10.26 -4.38
N ALA A 57 -2.81 -9.68 -3.50
CA ALA A 57 -3.23 -8.29 -3.63
C ALA A 57 -2.05 -7.31 -3.55
N ALA A 58 -1.06 -7.56 -2.69
CA ALA A 58 0.14 -6.73 -2.59
C ALA A 58 0.99 -6.78 -3.88
N GLU A 59 1.14 -7.96 -4.48
CA GLU A 59 1.80 -8.11 -5.78
C GLU A 59 1.04 -7.29 -6.86
N GLY A 60 -0.28 -7.39 -6.90
CA GLY A 60 -1.11 -6.63 -7.84
C GLY A 60 -1.07 -5.12 -7.62
N VAL A 61 -0.93 -4.66 -6.37
CA VAL A 61 -0.74 -3.23 -6.05
C VAL A 61 0.60 -2.72 -6.59
N LEU A 62 1.69 -3.48 -6.38
CA LEU A 62 3.01 -3.11 -6.91
C LEU A 62 3.01 -3.01 -8.44
N GLN A 63 2.31 -3.92 -9.11
CA GLN A 63 2.12 -3.86 -10.56
C GLN A 63 1.30 -2.63 -10.98
N THR A 64 0.25 -2.29 -10.21
CA THR A 64 -0.59 -1.11 -10.48
C THR A 64 0.20 0.20 -10.44
N VAL A 65 1.20 0.28 -9.53
CA VAL A 65 2.09 1.45 -9.41
C VAL A 65 3.29 1.41 -10.36
N GLY A 66 3.43 0.37 -11.16
CA GLY A 66 4.38 0.32 -12.28
C GLY A 66 5.53 -0.70 -12.15
N SER A 67 5.53 -1.55 -11.12
CA SER A 67 6.51 -2.65 -11.02
C SER A 67 6.20 -3.72 -12.06
N SER A 68 7.22 -4.40 -12.57
CA SER A 68 7.02 -5.65 -13.31
C SER A 68 6.46 -6.75 -12.39
N ALA A 69 5.92 -7.82 -12.98
CA ALA A 69 5.42 -8.96 -12.21
C ALA A 69 6.53 -9.57 -11.33
N ASP A 70 7.73 -9.76 -11.89
CA ASP A 70 8.87 -10.33 -11.17
C ASP A 70 9.33 -9.45 -10.01
N GLU A 71 9.46 -8.13 -10.22
CA GLU A 71 9.81 -7.19 -9.16
C GLU A 71 8.76 -7.17 -8.04
N ALA A 72 7.47 -7.21 -8.41
CA ALA A 72 6.37 -7.26 -7.46
C ALA A 72 6.43 -8.52 -6.59
N THR A 73 6.64 -9.69 -7.21
CA THR A 73 6.80 -10.96 -6.48
C THR A 73 8.02 -10.94 -5.57
N LEU A 74 9.17 -10.46 -6.05
CA LEU A 74 10.40 -10.39 -5.25
C LEU A 74 10.25 -9.48 -4.03
N ALA A 75 9.62 -8.31 -4.20
CA ALA A 75 9.38 -7.38 -3.09
C ALA A 75 8.44 -7.98 -2.03
N VAL A 76 7.37 -8.65 -2.45
CA VAL A 76 6.43 -9.31 -1.55
C VAL A 76 7.05 -10.53 -0.87
N ASP A 77 7.92 -11.28 -1.56
CA ASP A 77 8.71 -12.36 -0.96
C ASP A 77 9.67 -11.87 0.12
N GLU A 78 10.34 -10.74 -0.11
CA GLU A 78 11.21 -10.14 0.89
C GLU A 78 10.43 -9.74 2.13
N LEU A 79 9.22 -9.19 1.95
CA LEU A 79 8.34 -8.83 3.05
C LEU A 79 7.80 -10.05 3.81
N ASP A 80 7.39 -11.11 3.10
CA ASP A 80 6.97 -12.38 3.70
C ASP A 80 8.09 -13.00 4.57
N LYS A 81 9.33 -12.97 4.09
CA LYS A 81 10.50 -13.41 4.88
C LYS A 81 10.64 -12.61 6.18
N LYS A 82 10.45 -11.29 6.12
CA LYS A 82 10.50 -10.41 7.30
C LYS A 82 9.41 -10.77 8.31
N PHE A 83 8.17 -11.00 7.86
CA PHE A 83 7.07 -11.42 8.74
C PHE A 83 7.34 -12.76 9.42
N LYS A 84 7.85 -13.74 8.67
CA LYS A 84 8.19 -15.06 9.20
C LYS A 84 9.34 -15.03 10.21
N ALA A 85 10.27 -14.10 10.04
CA ALA A 85 11.39 -13.90 10.95
C ALA A 85 11.03 -13.06 12.19
N ASP A 86 9.96 -12.26 12.14
CA ASP A 86 9.55 -11.39 13.26
C ASP A 86 8.74 -12.18 14.31
N PRO A 87 9.26 -12.38 15.53
CA PRO A 87 8.52 -13.08 16.58
C PRO A 87 7.24 -12.35 17.01
N ARG A 88 7.14 -11.03 16.80
CA ARG A 88 5.94 -10.23 17.10
C ARG A 88 4.79 -10.52 16.14
N ALA A 89 5.08 -11.13 14.99
CA ALA A 89 4.09 -11.50 13.99
C ALA A 89 3.31 -12.78 14.36
N LYS A 90 3.68 -13.45 15.46
CA LYS A 90 2.86 -14.49 16.09
C LYS A 90 1.91 -13.84 17.08
N ASN A 91 0.61 -13.95 16.81
CA ASN A 91 -0.43 -13.47 17.72
C ASN A 91 -1.39 -14.61 18.08
N PRO A 92 -0.98 -15.54 18.96
CA PRO A 92 -1.80 -16.69 19.34
C PRO A 92 -3.07 -16.30 20.11
N ALA A 93 -3.16 -15.06 20.60
CA ALA A 93 -4.32 -14.50 21.28
C ALA A 93 -5.16 -13.59 20.36
N ALA A 94 -4.95 -13.64 19.04
CA ALA A 94 -5.74 -12.87 18.09
C ALA A 94 -7.21 -13.29 18.13
N ASP A 95 -8.10 -12.33 18.36
CA ASP A 95 -9.54 -12.55 18.25
C ASP A 95 -9.97 -12.49 16.77
N ALA A 96 -10.71 -13.52 16.33
CA ALA A 96 -11.13 -13.63 14.93
C ALA A 96 -12.06 -12.48 14.51
N GLY A 97 -12.97 -12.04 15.38
CA GLY A 97 -13.88 -10.92 15.11
C GLY A 97 -13.12 -9.62 14.87
N LYS A 98 -12.21 -9.28 15.80
CA LYS A 98 -11.33 -8.11 15.69
C LYS A 98 -10.41 -8.19 14.48
N CYS A 99 -9.89 -9.37 14.17
CA CYS A 99 -9.08 -9.58 12.97
C CYS A 99 -9.85 -9.29 11.68
N LEU A 100 -11.09 -9.77 11.57
CA LEU A 100 -11.93 -9.49 10.40
C LEU A 100 -12.31 -8.01 10.31
N GLU A 101 -12.64 -7.36 11.44
CA GLU A 101 -12.89 -5.93 11.51
C GLU A 101 -11.69 -5.12 10.99
N GLN A 102 -10.50 -5.35 11.56
CA GLN A 102 -9.28 -4.65 11.16
C GLN A 102 -8.90 -4.94 9.69
N MET A 103 -9.14 -6.16 9.21
CA MET A 103 -8.90 -6.53 7.81
C MET A 103 -9.85 -5.79 6.86
N ASN A 104 -11.11 -5.60 7.26
CA ASN A 104 -12.09 -4.83 6.49
C ASN A 104 -11.72 -3.35 6.45
N GLU A 105 -11.34 -2.76 7.59
CA GLU A 105 -10.84 -1.38 7.67
C GLU A 105 -9.61 -1.18 6.76
N ALA A 106 -8.60 -2.04 6.88
CA ALA A 106 -7.40 -1.97 6.05
C ALA A 106 -7.69 -2.15 4.56
N SER A 107 -8.70 -2.97 4.21
CA SER A 107 -9.13 -3.15 2.82
C SER A 107 -9.83 -1.88 2.30
N HIS A 108 -10.72 -1.30 3.10
CA HIS A 108 -11.40 -0.05 2.76
C HIS A 108 -10.42 1.11 2.56
N ASP A 109 -9.47 1.29 3.48
CA ASP A 109 -8.43 2.33 3.37
C ASP A 109 -7.60 2.18 2.09
N LEU A 110 -7.21 0.95 1.77
CA LEU A 110 -6.47 0.66 0.53
C LEU A 110 -7.32 0.94 -0.72
N ASP A 111 -8.61 0.59 -0.72
CA ASP A 111 -9.51 0.84 -1.85
C ASP A 111 -9.68 2.34 -2.11
N VAL A 112 -9.83 3.14 -1.04
CA VAL A 112 -9.88 4.61 -1.14
C VAL A 112 -8.59 5.18 -1.73
N LEU A 113 -7.43 4.70 -1.30
CA LEU A 113 -6.14 5.13 -1.82
C LEU A 113 -5.94 4.73 -3.29
N LEU A 114 -6.32 3.51 -3.67
CA LEU A 114 -6.26 3.02 -5.05
C LEU A 114 -7.19 3.81 -5.97
N ALA A 115 -8.39 4.14 -5.51
CA ALA A 115 -9.31 4.98 -6.26
C ALA A 115 -8.70 6.37 -6.54
N LYS A 116 -8.15 7.01 -5.51
CA LYS A 116 -7.43 8.30 -5.65
C LYS A 116 -6.27 8.18 -6.63
N PHE A 117 -5.44 7.15 -6.50
CA PHE A 117 -4.27 6.95 -7.36
C PHE A 117 -4.66 6.79 -8.82
N ARG A 118 -5.71 6.01 -9.11
CA ARG A 118 -6.21 5.82 -10.48
C ARG A 118 -6.77 7.09 -11.11
N THR A 119 -7.33 8.01 -10.32
CA THR A 119 -7.82 9.30 -10.82
C THR A 119 -6.74 10.36 -11.05
N GLN A 120 -5.52 10.12 -10.55
CA GLN A 120 -4.37 11.04 -10.72
C GLN A 120 -3.36 10.56 -11.77
N LYS A 121 -3.54 9.35 -12.31
CA LYS A 121 -2.81 8.84 -13.48
C LYS A 121 -3.35 9.47 -14.77
#